data_AF-A0A5P9EUY6-F1
#
_entry.id   AF-A0A5P9EUY6-F1
#
_cell.length_a   1.000
_cell.length_b   1.000
_cell.length_c   1.000
_cell.angle_alpha   90.00
_cell.angle_beta   90.00
_cell.angle_gamma   90.00
#
_symmetry.space_group_name_H-M   'P 1'
#
loop_
_entity.id
_entity.type
_entity.pdbx_description
1 polymer ?
#
loop_
_entity_poly.entity_id
_entity_poly.type
_entity_poly.pdbx_seq_one_letter_code
_entity_poly.pdbx_strand_id
1 'polypeptide(L)'
;MANQAPAVSISQANSLIVRSLDLANLSLESLNKLRTLFQSISQISESNTTSRELAVIGAHLADEWANLIDCEREDLERLEGKQ
;
A
#
# COMPACT_ATOMS: atom_id res chain seq x y z
N MET A 1 -18.39 30.76 -17.71
CA MET A 1 -18.87 29.38 -17.53
C MET A 1 -18.29 28.88 -16.21
N ALA A 2 -19.12 28.76 -15.17
CA ALA A 2 -18.66 28.33 -13.85
C ALA A 2 -18.45 26.81 -13.87
N ASN A 3 -17.22 26.38 -13.58
CA ASN A 3 -16.82 24.99 -13.50
C ASN A 3 -17.29 24.46 -12.13
N GLN A 4 -18.54 24.01 -12.03
CA GLN A 4 -19.03 23.36 -10.81
C GLN A 4 -18.41 21.96 -10.74
N ALA A 5 -17.43 21.79 -9.84
CA ALA A 5 -16.98 20.47 -9.45
C ALA A 5 -18.20 19.67 -8.92
N PRO A 6 -18.35 18.39 -9.30
CA PRO A 6 -19.49 17.60 -8.86
C PRO A 6 -19.51 17.51 -7.34
N ALA A 7 -20.61 17.95 -6.72
CA ALA A 7 -20.82 17.83 -5.28
C ALA A 7 -21.08 16.36 -4.94
N VAL A 8 -20.07 15.68 -4.39
CA VAL A 8 -20.18 14.30 -3.91
C VAL A 8 -21.08 14.30 -2.67
N SER A 9 -22.09 13.43 -2.64
CA SER A 9 -22.95 13.32 -1.45
C SER A 9 -22.17 12.68 -0.29
N ILE A 10 -22.57 12.97 0.96
CA ILE A 10 -21.93 12.37 2.15
C ILE A 10 -21.93 10.84 2.06
N SER A 11 -23.03 10.24 1.61
CA SER A 11 -23.13 8.79 1.40
C SER A 11 -22.12 8.25 0.38
N GLN A 12 -21.88 8.98 -0.72
CA GLN A 12 -20.87 8.61 -1.70
C GLN A 12 -19.46 8.75 -1.13
N ALA A 13 -19.17 9.82 -0.40
CA ALA A 13 -17.88 10.03 0.25
C ALA A 13 -17.54 8.88 1.22
N ASN A 14 -18.52 8.44 2.02
CA ASN A 14 -18.32 7.34 2.99
C ASN A 14 -18.05 6.02 2.28
N SER A 15 -18.78 5.73 1.20
CA SER A 15 -18.53 4.52 0.39
C SER A 15 -17.12 4.49 -0.24
N LEU A 16 -16.59 5.67 -0.61
CA LEU A 16 -15.24 5.79 -1.14
C LEU A 16 -14.18 5.59 -0.05
N ILE A 17 -14.40 6.10 1.16
CA ILE A 17 -13.49 5.90 2.31
C ILE A 17 -13.38 4.42 2.65
N VAL A 18 -14.50 3.73 2.85
CA VAL A 18 -14.52 2.29 3.17
C VAL A 18 -13.80 1.48 2.09
N ARG A 19 -14.10 1.77 0.81
CA ARG A 19 -13.44 1.08 -0.31
C ARG A 19 -11.93 1.34 -0.35
N SER A 20 -11.49 2.56 -0.04
CA SER A 20 -10.07 2.90 0.01
C SER A 20 -9.34 2.18 1.15
N LEU A 21 -10.00 2.01 2.31
CA LEU A 21 -9.46 1.23 3.43
C LEU A 21 -9.32 -0.25 3.07
N ASP A 22 -10.32 -0.85 2.42
CA ASP A 22 -10.24 -2.22 1.94
C ASP A 22 -9.08 -2.42 0.96
N LEU A 23 -8.89 -1.46 0.03
CA LEU A 23 -7.78 -1.49 -0.93
C LEU A 23 -6.42 -1.31 -0.24
N ALA A 24 -6.31 -0.46 0.77
CA ALA A 24 -5.10 -0.29 1.55
C ALA A 24 -4.73 -1.61 2.26
N ASN A 25 -5.69 -2.26 2.91
CA ASN A 25 -5.48 -3.54 3.59
C ASN A 25 -5.01 -4.64 2.63
N LEU A 26 -5.64 -4.76 1.45
CA LEU A 26 -5.23 -5.72 0.44
C LEU A 26 -3.81 -5.43 -0.11
N SER A 27 -3.49 -4.15 -0.26
CA SER A 27 -2.17 -3.71 -0.74
C SER A 27 -1.07 -4.03 0.29
N LEU A 28 -1.32 -3.80 1.58
CA LEU A 28 -0.41 -4.18 2.67
C LEU A 28 -0.16 -5.68 2.71
N GLU A 29 -1.21 -6.50 2.57
CA GLU A 29 -1.06 -7.96 2.50
C GLU A 29 -0.19 -8.38 1.29
N SER A 30 -0.42 -7.76 0.14
CA SER A 30 0.32 -8.05 -1.09
C SER A 30 1.79 -7.67 -0.99
N LEU A 31 2.10 -6.52 -0.39
CA LEU A 31 3.47 -6.06 -0.15
C LEU A 31 4.19 -6.95 0.86
N ASN A 32 3.51 -7.41 1.90
CA ASN A 32 4.07 -8.39 2.84
C ASN A 32 4.46 -9.71 2.16
N LYS A 33 3.63 -10.20 1.24
CA LYS A 33 3.94 -11.38 0.42
C LYS A 33 5.15 -11.11 -0.50
N LEU A 34 5.19 -9.95 -1.15
CA LEU A 34 6.28 -9.56 -2.04
C LEU A 34 7.62 -9.45 -1.30
N ARG A 35 7.62 -8.82 -0.13
CA ARG A 35 8.78 -8.77 0.78
C ARG A 35 9.28 -10.16 1.14
N THR A 36 8.37 -11.06 1.53
CA THR A 36 8.71 -12.45 1.88
C THR A 36 9.32 -13.21 0.69
N LEU A 37 8.79 -12.99 -0.52
CA LEU A 37 9.33 -13.56 -1.75
C LEU A 37 10.76 -13.07 -2.01
N PHE A 38 11.00 -11.76 -1.94
CA PHE A 38 12.32 -11.18 -2.13
C PHE A 38 13.33 -11.66 -1.07
N GLN A 39 12.93 -11.73 0.20
CA GLN A 39 13.77 -12.30 1.26
C GLN A 39 14.15 -13.76 0.95
N SER A 40 13.20 -14.56 0.47
CA SER A 40 13.47 -15.95 0.07
C SER A 40 14.45 -16.05 -1.10
N ILE A 41 14.29 -15.21 -2.13
CA ILE A 41 15.22 -15.14 -3.27
C ILE A 41 16.62 -14.77 -2.82
N SER A 42 16.75 -13.82 -1.88
CA SER A 42 18.04 -13.38 -1.35
C SER A 42 18.79 -14.49 -0.60
N GLN A 43 18.05 -15.42 0.03
CA GLN A 43 18.62 -16.56 0.76
C GLN A 43 19.06 -17.69 -0.17
N ILE A 44 18.37 -17.89 -1.29
CA ILE A 44 18.66 -18.98 -2.25
C ILE A 44 19.79 -18.60 -3.22
N SER A 45 19.99 -17.31 -3.49
CA SER A 45 20.91 -16.80 -4.52
C SER A 45 22.40 -16.77 -4.07
N GLU A 46 22.88 -17.79 -3.36
CA GLU A 46 24.24 -17.82 -2.78
C GLU A 46 25.38 -17.64 -3.81
N SER A 47 25.14 -18.03 -5.07
CA SER A 47 26.13 -17.96 -6.16
C SER A 47 25.96 -16.77 -7.12
N ASN A 48 24.82 -16.07 -7.09
CA ASN A 48 24.53 -14.95 -7.99
C ASN A 48 24.34 -13.67 -7.19
N THR A 49 25.43 -12.90 -7.06
CA THR A 49 25.49 -11.65 -6.29
C THR A 49 24.48 -10.62 -6.77
N THR A 50 24.30 -10.47 -8.09
CA THR A 50 23.34 -9.51 -8.66
C THR A 50 21.90 -9.87 -8.31
N SER A 51 21.50 -11.14 -8.46
CA SER A 51 20.14 -11.57 -8.09
C SER A 51 19.87 -11.36 -6.60
N ARG A 52 20.86 -11.61 -5.75
CA ARG A 52 20.76 -11.37 -4.31
C ARG A 52 20.57 -9.88 -4.00
N GLU A 53 21.39 -9.01 -4.59
CA GLU A 53 21.31 -7.56 -4.41
C GLU A 53 19.95 -7.00 -4.85
N LEU A 54 19.48 -7.41 -6.04
CA LEU A 54 18.16 -7.02 -6.54
C LEU A 54 17.03 -7.49 -5.62
N ALA A 55 17.15 -8.69 -5.05
CA ALA A 55 16.18 -9.20 -4.09
C ALA A 55 16.19 -8.38 -2.78
N VAL A 56 17.37 -7.99 -2.27
CA VAL A 56 17.46 -7.11 -1.10
C VAL A 56 16.82 -5.74 -1.37
N ILE A 57 17.07 -5.16 -2.55
CA ILE A 57 16.44 -3.89 -2.97
C ILE A 57 14.91 -4.07 -3.07
N GLY A 58 14.45 -5.16 -3.68
CA GLY A 58 13.02 -5.45 -3.81
C GLY A 58 12.31 -5.59 -2.45
N ALA A 59 12.96 -6.23 -1.47
CA ALA A 59 12.43 -6.31 -0.12
C ALA A 59 12.32 -4.93 0.55
N HIS A 60 13.34 -4.08 0.41
CA HIS A 60 13.30 -2.71 0.93
C HIS A 60 12.20 -1.87 0.28
N LEU A 61 12.05 -1.95 -1.04
CA LEU A 61 10.97 -1.23 -1.73
C LEU A 61 9.59 -1.69 -1.25
N ALA A 62 9.39 -2.99 -1.04
CA ALA A 62 8.14 -3.51 -0.50
C ALA A 62 7.84 -2.95 0.90
N ASP A 63 8.85 -2.82 1.76
CA ASP A 63 8.72 -2.20 3.08
C ASP A 63 8.40 -0.70 2.99
N GLU A 64 9.09 0.06 2.12
CA GLU A 64 8.83 1.49 1.92
C GLU A 64 7.39 1.76 1.45
N TRP A 65 6.93 1.00 0.45
CA TRP A 65 5.55 1.12 -0.03
C TRP A 65 4.53 0.72 1.02
N ALA A 66 4.83 -0.31 1.83
CA ALA A 66 3.93 -0.74 2.90
C ALA A 66 3.77 0.37 3.95
N ASN A 67 4.87 1.02 4.35
CA ASN A 67 4.84 2.13 5.29
C ASN A 67 4.03 3.32 4.74
N LEU A 68 4.20 3.67 3.46
CA LEU A 68 3.42 4.74 2.83
C LEU A 68 1.92 4.45 2.85
N ILE A 69 1.52 3.23 2.46
CA ILE A 69 0.12 2.82 2.47
C ILE A 69 -0.43 2.80 3.89
N ASP A 70 0.35 2.38 4.88
CA ASP A 70 -0.09 2.34 6.26
C ASP A 70 -0.35 3.74 6.82
N CYS A 71 0.53 4.72 6.53
CA CYS A 71 0.30 6.12 6.89
C CYS A 71 -0.99 6.68 6.26
N GLU A 72 -1.21 6.46 4.96
CA GLU A 72 -2.42 6.93 4.27
C GLU A 72 -3.68 6.21 4.79
N ARG A 73 -3.58 4.92 5.13
CA ARG A 73 -4.66 4.15 5.78
C ARG A 73 -5.03 4.75 7.12
N GLU A 74 -4.05 5.05 7.98
CA GLU A 74 -4.30 5.69 9.28
C GLU A 74 -5.02 7.04 9.12
N ASP A 75 -4.65 7.83 8.13
CA ASP A 75 -5.31 9.11 7.86
C ASP A 75 -6.75 8.93 7.38
N LEU A 76 -7.02 7.91 6.55
CA LEU A 76 -8.38 7.55 6.15
C LEU A 76 -9.24 7.06 7.33
N GLU A 77 -8.67 6.25 8.24
CA GLU A 77 -9.38 5.79 9.46
C GLU A 77 -9.72 6.96 10.39
N ARG A 78 -8.80 7.93 10.52
CA ARG A 78 -9.06 9.18 11.27
C ARG A 78 -10.17 10.00 10.64
N LEU A 79 -10.33 9.96 9.31
CA LEU A 79 -11.41 10.66 8.61
C LEU A 79 -12.75 9.92 8.77
N GLU A 80 -12.75 8.59 8.74
CA GLU A 80 -13.94 7.76 8.99
C GLU A 80 -14.46 7.95 10.43
N GLY A 81 -13.58 7.92 11.43
CA GLY A 81 -13.97 8.03 12.84
C GLY A 81 -14.36 9.44 13.32
N LYS A 82 -14.22 10.47 12.47
CA LYS A 82 -14.63 11.86 12.76
C LYS A 82 -16.01 12.23 12.20
N GLN A 83 -16.65 11.32 11.46
CA GLN A 83 -18.00 11.49 10.94
C GLN A 83 -19.05 10.95 11.91
#